data_AF-A0A484ZAD4-F1
#
_entry.id   AF-A0A484ZAD4-F1
#
_cell.length_a   1.000
_cell.length_b   1.000
_cell.length_c   1.000
_cell.angle_alpha   90.00
_cell.angle_beta   90.00
_cell.angle_gamma   90.00
#
_symmetry.space_group_name_H-M   'P 1'
#
loop_
_entity.id
_entity.type
_entity.pdbx_description
1 polymer ?
#
loop_
_entity_poly.entity_id
_entity_poly.type
_entity_poly.pdbx_seq_one_letter_code
_entity_poly.pdbx_strand_id
1 'polypeptide(L)'
;MPPRFATSDLFASIAAVKAGLGVGFLPELYIQDELKSGELVSVLNDWTQPFAGLRLYYPGHRHVPPGLRALVAMIRERGVIPG
;
A
#
# COMPACT_ATOMS: atom_id res chain seq x y z
N MET A 1 -22.10 6.28 -15.56
CA MET A 1 -22.55 5.29 -14.55
C MET A 1 -22.01 5.74 -13.21
N PRO A 2 -22.86 6.03 -12.21
CA PRO A 2 -22.39 6.44 -10.89
C PRO A 2 -21.70 5.25 -10.18
N PRO A 3 -20.68 5.50 -9.34
CA PRO A 3 -20.04 4.45 -8.55
C PRO A 3 -21.06 3.85 -7.57
N ARG A 4 -21.04 2.51 -7.41
CA ARG A 4 -21.93 1.80 -6.47
C ARG A 4 -21.62 2.12 -5.01
N PHE A 5 -20.38 2.53 -4.73
CA PHE A 5 -19.89 2.95 -3.42
C PHE A 5 -18.69 3.87 -3.64
N ALA A 6 -18.54 4.91 -2.82
CA ALA A 6 -17.41 5.83 -2.85
C ALA A 6 -17.03 6.22 -1.43
N THR A 7 -15.75 6.10 -1.09
CA THR A 7 -15.19 6.46 0.21
C THR A 7 -13.76 6.94 0.03
N SER A 8 -13.27 7.75 0.97
CA SER A 8 -11.86 8.12 1.08
C SER A 8 -11.09 7.24 2.06
N ASP A 9 -11.76 6.32 2.75
CA ASP A 9 -11.15 5.42 3.73
C ASP A 9 -10.75 4.08 3.10
N LEU A 10 -9.51 3.66 3.34
CA LEU A 10 -8.95 2.43 2.78
C LEU A 10 -9.64 1.18 3.34
N PHE A 11 -9.87 1.13 4.66
CA PHE A 11 -10.45 -0.05 5.29
C PHE A 11 -11.92 -0.25 4.92
N ALA A 12 -12.67 0.85 4.78
CA ALA A 12 -14.02 0.83 4.24
C ALA A 12 -14.04 0.34 2.79
N SER A 13 -13.04 0.72 1.98
CA SER A 13 -12.91 0.23 0.59
C SER A 13 -12.64 -1.27 0.56
N ILE A 14 -11.72 -1.77 1.40
CA ILE A 14 -11.44 -3.21 1.53
C ILE A 14 -12.70 -3.96 1.95
N ALA A 15 -13.38 -3.51 3.01
CA ALA A 15 -14.61 -4.13 3.50
C ALA A 15 -15.71 -4.19 2.42
N ALA A 16 -15.85 -3.14 1.61
CA ALA A 16 -16.80 -3.12 0.50
C ALA A 16 -16.48 -4.16 -0.58
N VAL A 17 -15.20 -4.32 -0.94
CA VAL A 17 -14.77 -5.34 -1.92
C VAL A 17 -15.00 -6.75 -1.35
N LYS A 18 -14.63 -6.99 -0.09
CA LYS A 18 -14.88 -8.27 0.61
C LYS A 18 -16.37 -8.61 0.70
N ALA A 19 -17.22 -7.59 0.82
CA ALA A 19 -18.68 -7.76 0.81
C ALA A 19 -19.28 -7.92 -0.60
N GLY A 20 -18.46 -7.99 -1.67
CA GLY A 20 -18.92 -8.25 -3.03
C GLY A 20 -19.53 -7.04 -3.75
N LEU A 21 -19.24 -5.81 -3.32
CA LEU A 21 -19.78 -4.61 -3.96
C LEU A 21 -19.16 -4.32 -5.33
N GLY A 22 -18.01 -4.94 -5.66
CA GLY A 22 -17.35 -4.83 -6.95
C GLY A 22 -15.84 -4.99 -6.86
N VAL A 23 -15.13 -4.41 -7.82
CA VAL A 23 -13.65 -4.37 -7.89
C VAL A 23 -13.14 -3.08 -7.27
N GLY A 24 -12.07 -3.15 -6.48
CA GLY A 24 -11.39 -2.00 -5.90
C GLY A 24 -9.90 -1.97 -6.27
N PHE A 25 -9.36 -0.76 -6.43
CA PHE A 25 -7.92 -0.55 -6.57
C PHE A 25 -7.31 -0.35 -5.19
N LEU A 26 -6.73 -1.41 -4.63
CA LEU A 26 -6.32 -1.50 -3.23
C LEU A 26 -4.81 -1.84 -3.14
N PRO A 27 -4.07 -1.29 -2.16
CA PRO A 27 -2.67 -1.66 -1.97
C PRO A 27 -2.57 -3.07 -1.40
N GLU A 28 -1.81 -3.92 -2.09
CA GLU A 28 -1.62 -5.35 -1.73
C GLU A 28 -1.14 -5.56 -0.29
N LEU A 29 -0.33 -4.64 0.25
CA LEU A 29 0.16 -4.64 1.63
C LEU A 29 -0.95 -4.86 2.67
N TYR A 30 -2.17 -4.39 2.39
CA TYR A 30 -3.31 -4.46 3.32
C TYR A 30 -4.25 -5.63 3.07
N ILE A 31 -4.04 -6.41 2.01
CA ILE A 31 -4.93 -7.50 1.59
C ILE A 31 -4.19 -8.82 1.28
N GLN A 32 -2.94 -8.95 1.75
CA GLN A 32 -2.12 -10.12 1.46
C GLN A 32 -2.75 -11.42 1.95
N ASP A 33 -3.42 -11.39 3.10
CA ASP A 33 -4.02 -12.59 3.69
C ASP A 33 -5.26 -13.03 2.90
N GLU A 34 -6.06 -12.08 2.43
CA GLU A 34 -7.20 -12.33 1.54
C GLU A 34 -6.77 -12.85 0.17
N LEU A 35 -5.66 -12.35 -0.38
CA LEU A 35 -5.10 -12.87 -1.63
C LEU A 35 -4.54 -14.28 -1.46
N LYS A 36 -3.85 -14.56 -0.33
CA LYS A 36 -3.33 -15.90 -0.02
C LYS A 36 -4.44 -16.91 0.24
N SER A 37 -5.53 -16.50 0.89
CA SER A 37 -6.67 -17.37 1.18
C SER A 37 -7.57 -17.59 -0.04
N GLY A 38 -7.46 -16.73 -1.05
CA GLY A 38 -8.36 -16.72 -2.21
C GLY A 38 -9.72 -16.05 -1.93
N GLU A 39 -9.89 -15.42 -0.76
CA GLU A 39 -11.05 -14.56 -0.48
C GLU A 39 -11.11 -13.39 -1.46
N LEU A 40 -9.96 -12.85 -1.83
CA LEU A 40 -9.81 -11.87 -2.91
C LEU A 40 -8.91 -12.45 -4.00
N VAL A 41 -9.16 -12.01 -5.24
CA VAL A 41 -8.34 -12.35 -6.40
C VAL A 41 -7.91 -11.07 -7.12
N SER A 42 -6.64 -11.01 -7.52
CA SER A 42 -6.15 -9.89 -8.31
C SER A 42 -6.63 -10.01 -9.75
N VAL A 43 -7.15 -8.92 -10.30
CA VAL A 43 -7.65 -8.82 -11.68
C VAL A 43 -6.97 -7.64 -12.37
N LEU A 44 -6.93 -7.67 -13.71
CA LEU A 44 -6.30 -6.61 -14.50
C LEU A 44 -4.82 -6.38 -14.16
N ASN A 45 -4.08 -7.43 -13.82
CA ASN A 45 -2.64 -7.35 -13.50
C ASN A 45 -1.84 -6.69 -14.62
N ASP A 46 -2.14 -7.01 -15.89
CA ASP A 46 -1.46 -6.43 -17.06
C ASP A 46 -1.64 -4.90 -17.19
N TRP A 47 -2.66 -4.35 -16.53
CA TRP A 47 -3.02 -2.93 -16.53
C TRP A 47 -2.60 -2.23 -15.24
N THR A 48 -1.98 -2.95 -14.31
CA THR A 48 -1.60 -2.43 -13.00
C THR A 48 -0.09 -2.20 -12.95
N GLN A 49 0.32 -0.96 -12.64
CA GLN A 49 1.74 -0.65 -12.48
C GLN A 49 2.29 -1.29 -11.20
N PRO A 50 3.50 -1.88 -11.24
CA PRO A 50 4.16 -2.38 -10.04
C PRO A 50 4.33 -1.26 -9.01
N PHE A 51 4.11 -1.58 -7.74
CA PHE A 51 4.32 -0.63 -6.67
C PHE A 51 5.83 -0.36 -6.51
N ALA A 52 6.27 0.86 -6.80
CA ALA A 52 7.69 1.25 -6.72
C ALA A 52 8.26 1.35 -5.29
N GLY A 53 7.51 0.88 -4.28
CA GLY A 53 7.89 0.95 -2.87
C GLY A 53 7.61 2.31 -2.22
N LEU A 54 7.68 2.31 -0.88
CA LEU A 54 7.60 3.53 -0.08
C LEU A 54 8.93 4.28 -0.12
N ARG A 55 8.86 5.62 -0.14
CA ARG A 55 10.03 6.50 -0.07
C ARG A 55 9.94 7.37 1.18
N LEU A 56 11.04 7.45 1.92
CA LEU A 56 11.19 8.36 3.05
C LEU A 56 11.69 9.72 2.55
N TYR A 57 10.81 10.73 2.57
CA TYR A 57 11.17 12.09 2.20
C TYR A 57 11.59 12.89 3.44
N TYR A 58 12.77 13.51 3.37
CA TYR A 58 13.26 14.45 4.38
C TYR A 58 14.10 15.54 3.70
N PRO A 59 14.18 16.75 4.27
CA PRO A 59 14.98 17.83 3.71
C PRO A 59 16.47 17.44 3.65
N GLY A 60 17.03 17.34 2.44
CA GLY A 60 18.43 17.02 2.20
C GLY A 60 19.37 18.20 2.44
N HIS A 61 19.30 18.84 3.62
CA HIS A 61 20.27 19.87 3.96
C HIS A 61 21.62 19.25 4.35
N ARG A 62 22.69 20.00 4.12
CA ARG A 62 24.09 19.66 4.41
C ARG A 62 24.35 19.14 5.84
N HIS A 63 23.44 19.39 6.79
CA HIS A 63 23.50 18.90 8.17
C HIS A 63 22.25 18.10 8.55
N VAL A 64 22.14 16.86 8.07
CA VAL A 64 21.16 15.90 8.61
C VAL A 64 21.49 15.67 10.10
N PRO A 65 20.55 15.84 11.04
CA PRO A 65 20.82 15.57 12.45
C PRO A 65 21.22 14.09 12.68
N PRO A 66 22.12 13.79 13.65
CA PRO A 66 22.53 12.41 13.95
C PRO A 66 21.34 11.47 14.23
N GLY A 67 20.32 11.94 14.94
CA GLY A 67 19.12 11.15 15.23
C GLY A 67 18.31 10.79 13.98
N LEU A 68 18.19 11.71 13.01
CA LEU A 68 17.53 11.42 11.74
C LEU A 68 18.34 10.43 10.91
N ARG A 69 19.68 10.51 10.91
CA ARG A 69 20.52 9.49 10.27
C ARG A 69 20.31 8.10 10.88
N ALA A 70 20.27 8.00 12.21
CA ALA A 70 20.02 6.74 12.90
C ALA A 70 18.63 6.18 12.58
N LEU A 71 17.60 7.04 12.53
CA LEU A 71 16.25 6.65 12.12
C LEU A 71 16.20 6.16 10.68
N VAL A 72 16.82 6.88 9.75
CA VAL A 72 16.90 6.48 8.33
C VAL A 72 17.62 5.14 8.18
N ALA A 73 18.73 4.93 8.90
CA ALA A 73 19.46 3.66 8.90
C ALA A 73 18.57 2.52 9.41
N MET A 74 17.90 2.71 10.55
CA MET A 74 16.98 1.73 11.11
C MET A 74 15.82 1.40 10.15
N ILE A 75 15.22 2.41 9.50
CA ILE A 75 14.16 2.20 8.51
C ILE A 75 14.69 1.46 7.28
N ARG A 76 15.94 1.67 6.86
CA ARG A 76 16.52 0.90 5.74
C ARG A 76 16.79 -0.55 6.10
N GLU A 77 17.22 -0.81 7.34
CA GLU A 77 17.46 -2.17 7.84
C GLU A 77 16.15 -2.94 8.04
N ARG A 78 15.10 -2.29 8.56
CA ARG A 78 13.84 -2.95 8.95
C ARG A 78 12.70 -2.80 7.95
N GLY A 79 12.73 -1.76 7.12
CA GLY A 79 11.66 -1.35 6.22
C GLY A 79 11.64 -2.09 4.90
N VAL A 80 12.16 -3.33 4.87
CA VAL A 80 11.98 -4.22 3.72
C VAL A 80 10.50 -4.59 3.67
N ILE A 81 9.75 -3.84 2.87
CA ILE A 81 8.44 -4.27 2.39
C ILE A 81 8.77 -5.20 1.23
N PRO A 82 8.40 -6.51 1.28
CA PRO A 82 8.58 -7.40 0.15
C PRO A 82 7.90 -6.77 -1.07
N GLY A 83 8.69 -6.57 -2.12
CA GLY A 83 8.17 -6.24 -3.44
C GLY A 83 7.60 -7.47 -4.14
#